data_AF-A0AAW9RV87-F1
#
_entry.id   AF-A0AAW9RV87-F1
#
_cell.length_a   1.000
_cell.length_b   1.000
_cell.length_c   1.000
_cell.angle_alpha   90.00
_cell.angle_beta   90.00
_cell.angle_gamma   90.00
#
_symmetry.space_group_name_H-M   'P 1'
#
loop_
_entity.id
_entity.type
_entity.pdbx_description
1 polymer ?
#
loop_
_entity_poly.entity_id
_entity_poly.type
_entity_poly.pdbx_seq_one_letter_code
_entity_poly.pdbx_strand_id
1 'polypeptide(L)' 'MAPSWFQILIVVVLLVLLFGRGKISDLMGDVAKGIKSFKKGMSEEDTASEDNSKTIEHQAAETVKTPAKEPAKKAS' A
#
# COMPACT_ATOMS: atom_id res chain seq x y z
N MET A 1 -19.13 30.18 -1.12
CA MET A 1 -17.95 29.82 -1.93
C MET A 1 -17.41 28.50 -1.43
N ALA A 2 -17.60 27.40 -2.17
CA ALA A 2 -16.95 26.14 -1.85
C ALA A 2 -15.44 26.27 -2.16
N PRO A 3 -14.57 25.65 -1.34
CA PRO A 3 -13.15 25.66 -1.62
C PRO A 3 -12.90 25.05 -3.01
N SER A 4 -12.07 25.73 -3.79
CA SER A 4 -11.72 25.29 -5.13
C SER A 4 -10.89 24.00 -5.04
N TRP A 5 -11.00 23.12 -6.04
CA TRP A 5 -10.31 21.82 -6.06
C TRP A 5 -8.80 21.97 -5.85
N PHE A 6 -8.21 23.06 -6.34
CA PHE A 6 -6.81 23.40 -6.14
C PHE A 6 -6.44 23.65 -4.66
N GLN A 7 -7.32 24.28 -3.88
CA GLN A 7 -7.07 24.51 -2.45
C GLN A 7 -7.02 23.19 -1.69
N ILE A 8 -7.91 22.24 -2.02
CA ILE A 8 -7.93 20.91 -1.42
C ILE A 8 -6.63 20.17 -1.72
N LEU A 9 -6.14 20.19 -2.97
CA LEU A 9 -4.86 19.56 -3.31
C LEU A 9 -3.67 20.14 -2.53
N ILE A 10 -3.60 21.47 -2.41
CA ILE A 10 -2.52 22.14 -1.66
C ILE A 10 -2.50 21.69 -0.19
N VAL A 11 -3.67 21.58 0.43
CA VAL A 11 -3.80 21.11 1.82
C VAL A 11 -3.35 19.65 1.95
N VAL A 12 -3.76 18.77 1.02
CA VAL A 12 -3.35 17.36 1.02
C VAL A 12 -1.84 17.22 0.88
N VAL A 13 -1.20 17.98 -0.03
CA VAL A 13 0.26 17.95 -0.20
C VAL A 13 0.98 18.38 1.08
N LEU A 14 0.49 19.40 1.78
CA LEU A 14 1.05 19.82 3.06
C LEU A 14 0.91 18.74 4.13
N LEU A 15 -0.24 18.06 4.22
CA LEU A 15 -0.39 16.93 5.14
C LEU A 15 0.58 15.79 4.80
N VAL A 16 0.75 15.47 3.52
CA VAL A 16 1.70 14.43 3.10
C VAL A 16 3.15 14.80 3.45
N LEU A 17 3.52 16.07 3.34
CA LEU A 17 4.85 16.57 3.71
C LEU A 17 5.09 16.55 5.23
N LEU A 18 4.10 16.94 6.04
CA LEU A 18 4.19 16.96 7.50
C LEU A 18 4.22 15.57 8.12
N PHE A 19 3.36 14.66 7.64
CA PHE A 19 3.24 13.31 8.17
C PHE A 19 4.22 12.33 7.50
N GLY A 20 4.73 12.68 6.32
CA GLY A 20 5.68 11.87 5.55
C GLY A 20 5.05 10.66 4.87
N ARG A 21 5.55 10.34 3.68
CA ARG A 21 5.09 9.19 2.84
C ARG A 21 5.12 7.83 3.54
N GLY A 22 6.01 7.62 4.51
CA GLY A 22 6.14 6.34 5.21
C GLY A 22 4.96 6.00 6.12
N LYS A 23 4.42 6.99 6.84
CA LYS A 23 3.27 6.79 7.74
C LYS A 23 1.97 6.63 6.97
N ILE A 24 1.84 7.35 5.85
CA ILE A 24 0.64 7.33 5.02
C ILE A 24 0.48 5.99 4.28
N SER A 25 1.56 5.39 3.77
CA SER A 25 1.48 4.07 3.11
C SER A 25 1.03 2.96 4.05
N ASP A 26 1.51 2.95 5.29
CA ASP A 26 1.15 1.93 6.29
C ASP A 26 -0.34 2.06 6.69
N LEU A 27 -0.77 3.29 6.97
CA LEU A 27 -2.17 3.61 7.27
C LEU A 27 -3.10 3.34 6.08
N MET A 28 -2.68 3.68 4.86
CA MET A 28 -3.46 3.42 3.65
C MET A 28 -3.59 1.91 3.40
N GLY A 29 -2.58 1.11 3.76
CA GLY A 29 -2.64 -0.34 3.67
C GLY A 29 -3.67 -0.96 4.61
N ASP A 30 -3.74 -0.48 5.86
CA ASP A 30 -4.75 -0.93 6.84
C ASP A 30 -6.17 -0.48 6.44
N VAL A 31 -6.31 0.79 6.04
CA VAL A 31 -7.57 1.35 5.54
C VAL A 31 -8.03 0.62 4.27
N ALA A 32 -7.12 0.30 3.34
CA ALA A 32 -7.46 -0.45 2.13
C ALA A 32 -7.95 -1.86 2.45
N LYS A 33 -7.34 -2.56 3.42
CA LYS A 33 -7.84 -3.87 3.89
C LYS A 33 -9.23 -3.74 4.52
N GLY A 34 -9.45 -2.74 5.38
CA GLY A 34 -10.75 -2.48 5.99
C GLY A 34 -11.84 -2.20 4.97
N ILE A 35 -11.58 -1.31 4.01
CA ILE A 35 -12.51 -0.97 2.93
C ILE A 35 -12.72 -2.17 1.99
N LYS A 36 -11.69 -2.99 1.71
CA LYS A 36 -11.82 -4.19 0.88
C LYS A 36 -12.70 -5.25 1.54
N SER A 37 -12.53 -5.48 2.85
CA SER A 37 -13.40 -6.38 3.61
C SER A 37 -14.82 -5.85 3.73
N PHE A 38 -15.00 -4.54 3.89
CA PHE A 38 -16.32 -3.91 3.87
C PHE A 38 -17.00 -4.04 2.51
N LYS A 39 -16.27 -3.77 1.43
CA LYS A 39 -16.75 -3.94 0.05
C LYS A 39 -17.07 -5.40 -0.24
N LYS A 40 -16.23 -6.34 0.18
CA LYS A 40 -16.47 -7.78 0.00
C LYS A 40 -17.68 -8.26 0.80
N GLY A 41 -17.84 -7.83 2.05
CA GLY A 41 -19.03 -8.15 2.84
C GLY A 41 -20.32 -7.58 2.25
N MET A 42 -20.29 -6.34 1.73
CA MET A 42 -21.43 -5.74 1.03
C MET A 42 -21.71 -6.43 -0.31
N SER A 43 -20.66 -6.70 -1.09
CA SER A 43 -20.80 -7.40 -2.37
C SER A 43 -21.21 -8.86 -2.19
N GLU A 44 -20.85 -9.56 -1.11
CA GLU A 44 -21.34 -10.92 -0.83
C GLU A 44 -22.85 -10.97 -0.56
N GLU A 45 -23.46 -9.86 -0.10
CA GLU A 45 -24.92 -9.70 -0.04
C GLU A 45 -25.55 -9.52 -1.43
N ASP A 46 -24.86 -8.82 -2.34
CA ASP A 46 -25.30 -8.58 -3.73
C ASP A 46 -24.93 -9.72 -4.73
N THR A 47 -23.88 -10.52 -4.47
CA THR A 47 -23.28 -11.46 -5.43
C THR A 47 -23.16 -12.89 -4.91
N ALA A 48 -24.20 -13.44 -4.28
CA ALA A 48 -24.35 -14.88 -4.06
C ALA A 48 -24.44 -15.72 -5.37
N SER A 49 -23.89 -15.23 -6.51
CA SER A 49 -23.94 -15.86 -7.81
C SER A 49 -22.60 -15.94 -8.58
N GLU A 50 -21.46 -15.38 -8.12
CA GLU A 50 -20.19 -15.50 -8.87
C GLU A 50 -18.99 -15.87 -7.98
N ASP A 51 -18.89 -17.18 -7.79
CA ASP A 51 -17.71 -18.03 -7.59
C ASP A 51 -16.29 -17.39 -7.58
N ASN A 52 -15.66 -17.46 -6.41
CA ASN A 52 -14.34 -18.05 -6.16
C ASN A 52 -13.16 -17.79 -7.15
N SER A 53 -12.67 -16.54 -7.24
CA SER A 53 -11.30 -16.35 -7.74
C SER A 53 -10.57 -15.18 -7.09
N LYS A 54 -9.71 -15.52 -6.12
CA LYS A 54 -8.30 -15.12 -6.05
C LYS A 54 -7.68 -15.70 -4.79
N THR A 55 -7.08 -16.86 -5.02
CA THR A 55 -6.16 -17.54 -4.13
C THR A 55 -5.03 -16.61 -3.68
N ILE A 56 -4.43 -17.04 -2.58
CA ILE A 56 -3.45 -16.38 -1.74
C ILE A 56 -2.11 -16.23 -2.48
N GLU A 57 -1.75 -15.02 -2.93
CA GLU A 57 -0.34 -14.69 -3.22
C GLU A 57 0.38 -14.33 -1.93
N HIS A 58 0.88 -15.36 -1.24
CA HIS A 58 1.94 -15.24 -0.26
C HIS A 58 3.29 -15.24 -1.01
N GLN A 59 3.82 -14.06 -1.32
CA GLN A 59 5.25 -13.92 -1.68
C GLN A 59 5.81 -12.64 -1.07
N ALA A 60 6.33 -12.75 0.15
CA ALA A 60 7.30 -11.82 0.70
C ALA A 60 8.07 -12.49 1.83
N ALA A 61 8.79 -13.57 1.50
CA ALA A 61 9.93 -14.00 2.30
C ALA A 61 11.20 -13.37 1.68
N GLU A 62 11.90 -12.61 2.51
CA GLU A 62 13.31 -12.22 2.39
C GLU A 62 13.79 -11.46 1.14
N THR A 63 14.15 -10.18 1.33
CA THR A 63 15.56 -9.81 1.10
C THR A 63 15.99 -8.73 2.08
N VAL A 64 16.78 -9.19 3.04
CA VAL A 64 17.46 -8.48 4.11
C VAL A 64 18.83 -8.04 3.57
N LYS A 65 19.17 -6.76 3.77
CA LYS A 65 20.53 -6.19 3.97
C LYS A 65 21.56 -6.27 2.82
N THR A 66 21.98 -5.07 2.39
CA THR A 66 23.38 -4.64 2.20
C THR A 66 24.31 -5.52 1.34
N PRO A 67 24.63 -5.12 0.09
CA PRO A 67 25.91 -5.48 -0.51
C PRO A 67 26.99 -4.53 0.01
N ALA A 68 27.71 -4.99 1.03
CA ALA A 68 29.01 -4.45 1.41
C ALA A 68 30.00 -4.72 0.26
N LYS A 69 30.71 -3.65 -0.08
CA LYS A 69 31.77 -3.55 -1.08
C LYS A 69 33.02 -4.25 -0.56
N GLU A 70 33.45 -5.34 -1.19
CA GLU A 70 34.82 -5.86 -1.05
C GLU A 70 35.27 -6.59 -2.33
N PRO A 71 36.22 -6.03 -3.11
CA PRO A 71 36.98 -6.79 -4.10
C PRO A 71 38.35 -7.12 -3.49
N ALA A 72 38.57 -8.37 -3.11
CA ALA A 72 39.90 -8.84 -2.70
C ALA A 72 40.19 -10.24 -3.24
N LYS A 73 41.28 -10.29 -4.01
CA LYS A 73 42.13 -11.45 -4.32
C LYS A 73 41.61 -12.44 -5.37
N LYS A 74 41.94 -12.09 -6.63
CA LYS A 74 42.26 -13.05 -7.70
C LYS A 74 43.63 -13.66 -7.38
N ALA A 75 43.65 -14.95 -7.07
CA ALA A 75 44.85 -15.79 -7.06
C ALA A 75 44.62 -16.95 -8.03
N SER A 76 45.72 -17.34 -8.69
CA SER A 76 45.87 -18.43 -9.67
C SER A 76 45.44 -18.13 -11.10
#